data_AF-A0A914WAT0-F1
#
_entry.id   AF-A0A914WAT0-F1
#
_cell.length_a   1.000
_cell.length_b   1.000
_cell.length_c   1.000
_cell.angle_alpha   90.00
_cell.angle_beta   90.00
_cell.angle_gamma   90.00
#
_symmetry.space_group_name_H-M   'P 1'
#
loop_
_entity.id
_entity.type
_entity.pdbx_description
1 polymer ?
#
loop_
_entity_poly.entity_id
_entity_poly.type
_entity_poly.pdbx_seq_one_letter_code
_entity_poly.pdbx_strand_id
1 'polypeptide(L)'
;MKTRSNIFNSHILPALTYGCETWNTTKTEEELLRVVQQAIEQWMCRLTLHDQVPNDTIHQTTGVRDVIAHIYNSKRRWAGHILRRTHNQWSTCATKWYPRDYKQGLGQPPTRWLTPMRKMEGATWWRRALDRVKWQSCNLHLWRNP
;
A
#
# COMPACT_ATOMS: atom_id res chain seq x y z
N MET A 1 21.08 -15.15 -5.43
CA MET A 1 19.83 -14.48 -5.01
C MET A 1 19.77 -13.00 -5.39
N LYS A 2 20.80 -12.19 -5.07
CA LYS A 2 20.81 -10.72 -5.31
C LYS A 2 20.28 -10.25 -6.68
N THR A 3 20.68 -10.89 -7.78
CA THR A 3 20.20 -10.54 -9.12
C THR A 3 18.70 -10.76 -9.31
N ARG A 4 18.16 -11.89 -8.83
CA ARG A 4 16.71 -12.21 -8.93
C ARG A 4 15.89 -11.26 -8.08
N SER A 5 16.33 -10.99 -6.85
CA SER A 5 15.71 -9.99 -5.96
C SER A 5 15.71 -8.59 -6.57
N ASN A 6 16.80 -8.20 -7.24
CA ASN A 6 16.89 -6.92 -7.94
C ASN A 6 15.90 -6.85 -9.10
N ILE A 7 15.78 -7.91 -9.90
CA ILE A 7 14.80 -8.00 -11.01
C ILE A 7 13.37 -7.88 -10.47
N PHE A 8 13.06 -8.60 -9.39
CA PHE A 8 11.74 -8.50 -8.74
C PHE A 8 11.43 -7.06 -8.33
N ASN A 9 12.34 -6.42 -7.58
CA ASN A 9 12.14 -5.07 -7.06
C ASN A 9 12.03 -3.99 -8.14
N SER A 10 12.67 -4.20 -9.30
CA SER A 10 12.74 -3.20 -10.38
C SER A 10 11.67 -3.37 -11.45
N HIS A 11 11.28 -4.61 -11.78
CA HIS A 11 10.35 -4.88 -12.90
C HIS A 11 9.03 -5.47 -12.42
N ILE A 12 9.09 -6.54 -11.61
CA ILE A 12 7.90 -7.29 -11.19
C ILE A 12 7.06 -6.47 -10.22
N LEU A 13 7.68 -5.86 -9.22
CA LEU A 13 6.99 -5.09 -8.19
C LEU A 13 6.22 -3.88 -8.78
N PRO A 14 6.81 -3.03 -9.64
CA PRO A 14 6.06 -1.95 -10.28
C PRO A 14 4.95 -2.45 -11.20
N ALA A 15 5.17 -3.55 -11.93
CA ALA A 15 4.15 -4.13 -12.80
C ALA A 15 2.96 -4.68 -12.00
N LEU A 16 3.22 -5.40 -10.91
CA LEU A 16 2.21 -5.99 -10.04
C LEU A 16 1.37 -4.92 -9.32
N THR A 17 2.02 -3.83 -8.90
CA THR A 17 1.39 -2.75 -8.12
C THR A 17 0.93 -1.57 -8.98
N TYR A 18 0.87 -1.74 -10.30
CA TYR A 18 0.43 -0.67 -11.19
C TYR A 18 -0.97 -0.18 -10.81
N GLY A 19 -1.13 1.14 -10.66
CA GLY A 19 -2.41 1.76 -10.30
C GLY A 19 -2.83 1.61 -8.83
N CYS A 20 -2.06 0.92 -7.99
CA CYS A 20 -2.42 0.71 -6.57
C CYS A 20 -2.58 2.00 -5.74
N GLU A 21 -2.02 3.10 -6.23
CA GLU A 21 -2.08 4.42 -5.61
C GLU A 21 -3.51 4.95 -5.49
N THR A 22 -4.38 4.62 -6.44
CA THR A 22 -5.75 5.17 -6.55
C THR A 22 -6.83 4.19 -6.12
N TRP A 23 -6.50 2.89 -5.97
CA TRP A 23 -7.47 1.85 -5.66
C TRP A 23 -7.80 1.78 -4.16
N ASN A 24 -9.03 1.37 -3.86
CA ASN A 24 -9.42 0.96 -2.52
C ASN A 24 -9.01 -0.49 -2.31
N THR A 25 -8.06 -0.73 -1.41
CA THR A 25 -7.49 -2.06 -1.23
C THR A 25 -8.35 -2.88 -0.28
N THR A 26 -8.93 -3.97 -0.78
CA THR A 26 -9.67 -4.93 0.06
C THR A 26 -8.72 -5.89 0.78
N LYS A 27 -9.18 -6.50 1.88
CA LYS A 27 -8.34 -7.48 2.61
C LYS A 27 -8.05 -8.71 1.73
N THR A 28 -9.01 -9.08 0.90
CA THR A 28 -8.88 -10.18 -0.07
C THR A 28 -7.84 -9.88 -1.13
N GLU A 29 -7.80 -8.65 -1.67
CA GLU A 29 -6.76 -8.24 -2.62
C GLU A 29 -5.36 -8.26 -2.01
N GLU A 30 -5.21 -7.80 -0.77
CA GLU A 30 -3.92 -7.86 -0.07
C GLU A 30 -3.43 -9.29 0.12
N GLU A 31 -4.32 -10.20 0.51
CA GLU A 31 -3.96 -11.60 0.70
C GLU A 31 -3.56 -12.24 -0.64
N LEU A 32 -4.30 -11.97 -1.72
CA LEU A 32 -3.94 -12.45 -3.06
C LEU A 32 -2.56 -11.94 -3.48
N LEU A 33 -2.25 -10.66 -3.24
CA LEU A 33 -0.94 -10.09 -3.53
C LEU A 33 0.17 -10.73 -2.70
N ARG A 34 -0.11 -11.03 -1.42
CA ARG A 34 0.83 -11.72 -0.54
C ARG A 34 1.13 -13.14 -1.03
N VAL A 35 0.10 -13.89 -1.44
CA VAL A 35 0.23 -15.23 -2.03
C VAL A 35 1.04 -15.18 -3.32
N VAL A 36 0.76 -14.21 -4.20
CA VAL A 36 1.53 -14.02 -5.44
C VAL A 36 3.00 -13.73 -5.14
N GLN A 37 3.30 -12.84 -4.19
CA GLN A 37 4.67 -12.56 -3.79
C GLN A 37 5.37 -13.82 -3.26
N GLN A 38 4.73 -14.57 -2.36
CA GLN A 38 5.29 -15.80 -1.79
C GLN A 38 5.57 -16.86 -2.86
N ALA A 39 4.66 -17.05 -3.83
CA ALA A 39 4.86 -17.98 -4.93
C ALA A 39 6.07 -17.59 -5.80
N ILE A 40 6.25 -16.29 -6.08
CA ILE A 40 7.41 -15.79 -6.82
C ILE A 40 8.69 -15.96 -6.01
N GLU A 41 8.66 -15.71 -4.70
CA GLU A 41 9.81 -15.92 -3.80
C GLU A 41 10.24 -17.39 -3.73
N GLN A 42 9.29 -18.32 -3.61
CA GLN A 42 9.55 -19.76 -3.68
C GLN A 42 10.19 -20.15 -5.01
N TRP A 43 9.65 -19.66 -6.14
CA TRP A 43 10.21 -19.90 -7.46
C TRP A 43 11.63 -19.34 -7.61
N MET A 44 11.87 -18.12 -7.11
CA MET A 44 13.21 -17.52 -7.08
C MET A 44 14.19 -18.36 -6.25
N CYS A 45 13.72 -19.00 -5.19
CA CYS A 45 14.53 -19.89 -4.35
C CYS A 45 14.67 -21.31 -4.89
N ARG A 46 13.94 -21.65 -5.97
CA ARG A 46 13.82 -23.02 -6.51
C ARG A 46 13.31 -24.03 -5.46
N LEU A 47 12.47 -23.55 -4.56
CA LEU A 47 11.87 -24.38 -3.52
C LEU A 47 10.59 -25.01 -4.05
N THR A 48 10.33 -26.21 -3.56
CA THR A 48 9.11 -26.96 -3.76
C THR A 48 8.35 -27.08 -2.44
N LEU A 49 7.10 -27.51 -2.48
CA LEU A 49 6.31 -27.75 -1.27
C LEU A 49 6.93 -28.84 -0.37
N HIS A 50 7.76 -29.73 -0.92
CA HIS A 50 8.44 -30.79 -0.16
C HIS A 50 9.53 -30.28 0.77
N ASP A 51 10.11 -29.11 0.47
CA ASP A 51 11.20 -28.55 1.27
C ASP A 51 10.69 -28.02 2.63
N GLN A 52 9.38 -27.87 2.80
CA GLN A 52 8.70 -27.44 4.04
C GLN A 52 9.32 -26.19 4.71
N VAL A 53 9.94 -25.32 3.90
CA VAL A 53 10.57 -24.09 4.39
C VAL A 53 9.49 -23.06 4.72
N PRO A 54 9.50 -22.45 5.92
CA PRO A 54 8.52 -21.44 6.29
C PRO A 54 8.67 -20.17 5.45
N ASN A 55 7.55 -19.57 5.05
CA ASN A 55 7.51 -18.39 4.19
C ASN A 55 8.33 -17.21 4.75
N ASP A 56 8.35 -17.01 6.07
CA ASP A 56 9.12 -15.92 6.68
C ASP A 56 10.63 -16.10 6.48
N THR A 57 11.13 -17.34 6.48
CA THR A 57 12.54 -17.63 6.19
C THR A 57 12.86 -17.39 4.71
N ILE A 58 11.93 -17.73 3.81
CA ILE A 58 12.07 -17.44 2.37
C ILE A 58 12.11 -15.93 2.13
N HIS A 59 11.23 -15.17 2.79
CA HIS A 59 11.19 -13.72 2.69
C HIS A 59 12.47 -13.06 3.19
N GLN A 60 12.98 -13.49 4.36
CA GLN A 60 14.26 -13.02 4.90
C GLN A 60 15.44 -13.34 3.98
N THR A 61 15.43 -14.53 3.35
CA THR A 61 16.48 -14.98 2.43
C THR A 61 16.47 -14.20 1.11
N THR A 62 15.28 -13.92 0.56
CA THR A 62 15.14 -13.19 -0.70
C THR A 62 15.39 -11.69 -0.52
N GLY A 63 14.99 -11.11 0.63
CA GLY A 63 15.17 -9.70 0.96
C GLY A 63 14.48 -8.76 -0.04
N VAL A 64 13.43 -9.23 -0.71
CA VAL A 64 12.65 -8.39 -1.62
C VAL A 64 11.74 -7.44 -0.85
N ARG A 65 11.33 -6.35 -1.49
CA ARG A 65 10.41 -5.40 -0.87
C ARG A 65 9.03 -6.03 -0.76
N ASP A 66 8.43 -5.93 0.41
CA ASP A 66 7.04 -6.30 0.63
C ASP A 66 6.11 -5.48 -0.28
N VAL A 67 5.28 -6.20 -1.05
CA VAL A 67 4.30 -5.65 -1.99
C VAL A 67 3.27 -4.79 -1.27
N ILE A 68 2.78 -5.22 -0.10
CA ILE A 68 1.74 -4.50 0.64
C ILE A 68 2.32 -3.18 1.17
N ALA A 69 3.51 -3.23 1.78
CA ALA A 69 4.23 -2.03 2.19
C ALA A 69 4.52 -1.09 1.01
N HIS A 70 4.84 -1.63 -0.17
CA HIS A 70 5.03 -0.82 -1.38
C HIS A 70 3.75 -0.09 -1.78
N ILE A 71 2.61 -0.77 -1.84
CA ILE A 71 1.30 -0.19 -2.18
C ILE A 71 0.96 0.98 -1.26
N TYR A 72 1.08 0.80 0.05
CA TYR A 72 0.76 1.84 1.01
C TYR A 72 1.72 3.02 0.95
N ASN A 73 3.00 2.76 0.65
CA ASN A 73 3.98 3.81 0.41
C ASN A 73 3.66 4.62 -0.86
N SER A 74 3.26 3.96 -1.95
CA SER A 74 2.88 4.60 -3.21
C SER A 74 1.60 5.41 -3.03
N LYS A 75 0.57 4.85 -2.37
CA LYS A 75 -0.67 5.56 -1.98
C LYS A 75 -0.38 6.81 -1.13
N ARG A 76 0.50 6.70 -0.14
CA ARG A 76 0.97 7.84 0.66
C ARG A 76 1.64 8.89 -0.22
N ARG A 77 2.58 8.50 -1.08
CA ARG A 77 3.30 9.42 -1.98
C ARG A 77 2.33 10.17 -2.88
N TRP A 78 1.39 9.46 -3.50
CA TRP A 78 0.35 10.03 -4.35
C TRP A 78 -0.52 11.04 -3.59
N ALA A 79 -1.00 10.69 -2.40
CA ALA A 79 -1.85 11.58 -1.60
C ALA A 79 -1.14 12.89 -1.24
N GLY A 80 0.12 12.79 -0.80
CA GLY A 80 0.93 13.98 -0.51
C GLY A 80 1.24 14.79 -1.77
N HIS A 81 1.48 14.12 -2.90
CA HIS A 81 1.70 14.79 -4.19
C HIS A 81 0.47 15.60 -4.62
N ILE A 82 -0.72 14.99 -4.61
CA ILE A 82 -1.97 15.67 -4.97
C ILE A 82 -2.22 16.87 -4.07
N LEU A 83 -2.06 16.73 -2.75
CA LEU A 83 -2.31 17.82 -1.80
C LEU A 83 -1.35 19.01 -1.92
N ARG A 84 -0.11 18.76 -2.38
CA ARG A 84 0.94 19.79 -2.54
C ARG A 84 0.97 20.42 -3.95
N ARG A 85 0.11 19.98 -4.87
CA ARG A 85 -0.03 20.65 -6.16
C ARG A 85 -0.59 22.06 -5.98
N THR A 86 0.02 23.02 -6.67
CA THR A 86 -0.27 24.45 -6.54
C THR A 86 -1.63 24.85 -7.13
N HIS A 87 -2.09 24.15 -8.17
CA HIS A 87 -3.38 24.44 -8.78
C HIS A 87 -4.50 23.77 -8.00
N ASN A 88 -5.57 24.54 -7.75
CA ASN A 88 -6.80 24.07 -7.11
C ASN A 88 -7.60 23.16 -8.04
N GLN A 89 -6.99 22.05 -8.45
CA GLN A 89 -7.58 21.04 -9.32
C GLN A 89 -8.63 20.26 -8.54
N TRP A 90 -9.67 19.80 -9.26
CA TRP A 90 -10.73 18.95 -8.71
C TRP A 90 -10.21 17.76 -7.90
N SER A 91 -9.04 17.22 -8.26
CA SER A 91 -8.35 16.14 -7.53
C SER A 91 -8.02 16.53 -6.08
N THR A 92 -7.50 17.74 -5.85
CA THR A 92 -7.17 18.26 -4.51
C THR A 92 -8.43 18.48 -3.69
N CYS A 93 -9.46 19.07 -4.30
CA CYS A 93 -10.76 19.29 -3.64
C CYS A 93 -11.42 17.95 -3.25
N ALA A 94 -11.50 16.99 -4.18
CA ALA A 94 -12.07 15.67 -3.93
C ALA A 94 -11.30 14.90 -2.85
N THR A 95 -9.97 15.04 -2.80
CA THR A 95 -9.12 14.39 -1.80
C THR A 95 -9.30 15.00 -0.40
N LYS A 96 -9.48 16.32 -0.31
CA LYS A 96 -9.75 17.02 0.96
C LYS A 96 -11.19 16.87 1.42
N TRP A 97 -12.11 16.54 0.50
CA TRP A 97 -13.53 16.50 0.78
C TRP A 97 -13.85 15.43 1.82
N TYR A 98 -14.44 15.88 2.92
CA TYR A 98 -14.86 15.05 4.03
C TYR A 98 -16.30 15.43 4.41
N PRO A 99 -17.28 14.57 4.13
CA PRO A 99 -18.65 14.85 4.54
C PRO A 99 -18.81 14.56 6.04
N ARG A 100 -19.11 15.59 6.83
CA ARG A 100 -19.17 15.50 8.32
C ARG A 100 -20.38 14.74 8.81
N ASP A 101 -21.53 14.92 8.15
CA ASP A 101 -22.82 14.34 8.57
C ASP A 101 -23.14 13.02 7.84
N TYR A 102 -22.13 12.44 7.19
CA TYR A 102 -22.32 11.26 6.39
C TYR A 102 -22.29 10.00 7.24
N LYS A 103 -23.45 9.35 7.34
CA LYS A 103 -23.57 7.97 7.82
C LYS A 103 -23.50 7.03 6.62
N GLN A 104 -22.63 6.02 6.69
CA GLN A 104 -22.59 4.99 5.65
C GLN A 104 -23.93 4.26 5.61
N GLY A 105 -24.54 4.21 4.43
CA GLY A 105 -25.75 3.41 4.21
C GLY A 105 -25.45 1.92 4.28
N LEU A 106 -26.48 1.14 4.59
CA LEU A 106 -26.41 -0.32 4.56
C LEU A 106 -25.99 -0.80 3.16
N GLY A 107 -25.09 -1.78 3.10
CA GLY A 107 -24.59 -2.35 1.86
C GLY A 107 -23.41 -1.62 1.20
N GLN A 108 -23.01 -0.43 1.68
CA GLN A 108 -21.80 0.21 1.16
C GLN A 108 -20.52 -0.41 1.73
N PRO A 109 -19.45 -0.54 0.93
CA PRO A 109 -18.17 -1.04 1.42
C PRO A 109 -17.67 -0.22 2.63
N PRO A 110 -17.25 -0.88 3.72
CA PRO A 110 -16.83 -0.20 4.94
C PRO A 110 -15.50 0.55 4.76
N THR A 111 -14.66 0.10 3.82
CA THR A 111 -13.34 0.68 3.56
C THR A 111 -13.41 1.62 2.36
N ARG A 112 -12.79 2.79 2.48
CA ARG A 112 -12.57 3.76 1.40
C ARG A 112 -11.08 3.96 1.19
N TRP A 113 -10.73 4.56 0.06
CA TRP A 113 -9.35 4.94 -0.26
C TRP A 113 -8.68 5.77 0.86
N LEU A 114 -9.43 6.68 1.50
CA LEU A 114 -8.97 7.53 2.62
C LEU A 114 -8.86 6.80 3.97
N THR A 115 -9.47 5.62 4.12
CA THR A 115 -9.58 4.93 5.42
C THR A 115 -8.22 4.68 6.08
N PRO A 116 -7.17 4.19 5.37
CA PRO A 116 -5.85 4.00 5.96
C PRO A 116 -5.25 5.30 6.52
N MET A 117 -5.36 6.39 5.77
CA MET A 117 -4.84 7.70 6.19
C MET A 117 -5.60 8.22 7.41
N ARG A 118 -6.93 8.06 7.41
CA ARG A 118 -7.77 8.51 8.52
C ARG A 118 -7.54 7.71 9.80
N LYS A 119 -7.35 6.39 9.70
CA LYS A 119 -7.06 5.55 10.88
C LYS A 119 -5.71 5.89 11.49
N MET A 120 -4.68 6.10 10.66
CA MET A 120 -3.32 6.37 11.15
C MET A 120 -3.10 7.81 11.60
N GLU A 121 -3.64 8.79 10.86
CA GLU A 121 -3.30 10.21 11.02
C GLU A 121 -4.52 11.07 11.43
N GLY A 122 -5.69 10.46 11.58
CA GLY A 122 -6.93 11.13 11.98
C GLY A 122 -7.64 11.88 10.85
N ALA A 123 -8.69 12.61 11.21
CA ALA A 123 -9.54 13.33 10.24
C ALA A 123 -8.81 14.47 9.51
N THR A 124 -7.73 14.99 10.09
CA THR A 124 -6.95 16.11 9.52
C THR A 124 -5.61 15.66 8.92
N TRP A 125 -5.52 14.39 8.51
CA TRP A 125 -4.33 13.80 7.87
C TRP A 125 -3.75 14.67 6.74
N TRP A 126 -4.60 15.37 5.98
CA TRP A 126 -4.20 16.24 4.88
C TRP A 126 -3.32 17.42 5.33
N ARG A 127 -3.46 17.91 6.58
CA ARG A 127 -2.58 18.94 7.15
C ARG A 127 -1.17 18.40 7.34
N ARG A 128 -1.05 17.18 7.84
CA ARG A 128 0.23 16.50 8.00
C ARG A 128 0.85 16.16 6.65
N ALA A 129 0.02 15.80 5.67
CA ALA A 129 0.46 15.51 4.32
C ALA A 129 1.03 16.72 3.56
N LEU A 130 0.71 17.96 3.95
CA LEU A 130 1.32 19.16 3.37
C LEU A 130 2.81 19.27 3.74
N ASP A 131 3.18 18.86 4.96
CA ASP A 131 4.57 18.81 5.40
C ASP A 131 5.23 17.53 4.86
N ARG A 132 6.19 17.69 3.95
CA ARG A 132 6.86 16.56 3.27
C ARG A 132 7.59 15.65 4.24
N VAL A 133 8.26 16.22 5.25
CA VAL A 133 9.08 15.47 6.21
C VAL A 133 8.18 14.68 7.13
N LYS A 134 7.15 15.34 7.71
CA LYS A 134 6.18 14.65 8.57
C LYS A 134 5.45 13.56 7.80
N TRP A 135 5.03 13.83 6.57
CA TRP A 135 4.33 12.84 5.75
C TRP A 135 5.18 11.63 5.38
N GLN A 136 6.48 11.82 5.13
CA GLN A 136 7.40 10.73 4.82
C GLN A 136 7.66 9.79 6.01
N SER A 137 7.47 10.27 7.24
CA SER A 137 7.55 9.45 8.45
C SER A 137 6.30 8.56 8.68
N CYS A 138 5.16 8.89 8.09
CA CYS A 138 3.90 8.19 8.33
C CYS A 138 3.91 6.79 7.71
N ASN A 139 3.76 5.73 8.53
CA ASN A 139 3.71 4.36 8.02
C ASN A 139 2.26 3.88 7.84
N LEU A 140 1.73 4.03 6.62
CA LEU A 140 0.36 3.59 6.31
C LEU A 140 0.20 2.07 6.28
N HIS A 141 1.27 1.27 6.22
CA HIS A 141 1.18 -0.19 6.16
C HIS A 141 0.46 -0.80 7.38
N LEU A 142 0.63 -0.18 8.55
CA LEU A 142 0.16 -0.71 9.84
C LEU A 142 -1.32 -0.45 10.12
N TRP A 143 -2.05 0.21 9.23
CA TRP A 143 -3.44 0.63 9.47
C TRP A 143 -4.46 -0.51 9.66
N ARG A 144 -4.10 -1.74 9.26
CA ARG A 144 -4.89 -2.96 9.48
C ARG A 144 -4.57 -3.66 10.80
N ASN A 145 -3.48 -3.28 11.47
CA ASN A 145 -3.17 -3.84 12.78
C ASN A 145 -4.14 -3.22 13.81
N PRO A 146 -4.81 -4.06 14.63
CA PRO A 146 -5.67 -3.57 15.70
C PRO A 146 -4.89 -2.78 16.75
#